data_AF-A0A5A7RQ17-F1
#
_entry.id   AF-A0A5A7RQ17-F1
#
_cell.length_a   1.000
_cell.length_b   1.000
_cell.length_c   1.000
_cell.angle_alpha   90.00
_cell.angle_beta   90.00
_cell.angle_gamma   90.00
#
_symmetry.space_group_name_H-M   'P 1'
#
loop_
_entity.id
_entity.type
_entity.pdbx_description
1 polymer ?
#
loop_
_entity_poly.entity_id
_entity_poly.type
_entity_poly.pdbx_seq_one_letter_code
_entity_poly.pdbx_strand_id
1 'polypeptide(L)'
;MFPPCKMRAEIRVTGIVQGVGFRPFIYRLAIANALRGHVLNLGDAGVEVVVEGDENAIKKFISEMKSKRPPLASIENIDIVWKKSEGLKTFEIKKSSDKMGGREPSVIPPDIGICDDCIKEITDPENRRYNYFFTTCTNCGPRYTAIKKLPYDRRNTTMDEFPMCEKCHEEYTNPADRRYHAQTVACSECGPQVYLLDGEGRKVESGSRAIWKAGELLMNKKIIAIKGNGGFHLSCSAFYPDVIKRLRVALGRMQKPFALMAGSIEGIKSIAHVSKEEEMALTSYIKPIVVLEKKREMEEVAPELHNVGIMLPYTGLHVMIFQRCSHPIVMTSANMPGEPIIYRNEEAIKKLRGKVDYFLVYDRKIAHRCDDSVVRFVDGNLSLIRRSRGYVPSPVKLPFGTGNVLAFGAELNVTSCVLSEGKAFLSPYIGNTTKFDTMQFLEEETEHMLSLTNVKPDVVAHDLHPHFATTKMAEEFGREHGIPSVPVQHQSCPHSVCDGRAWDWGGGWYCNRWGWLRWRWQDMGWRNSPLLSRQI
;
A
#
# COMPACT_ATOMS: atom_id res chain seq x y z
N MET A 1 50.82 -12.34 -22.42
CA MET A 1 49.58 -11.85 -21.78
C MET A 1 48.77 -13.06 -21.35
N PHE A 2 48.64 -13.29 -20.04
CA PHE A 2 47.70 -14.29 -19.53
C PHE A 2 46.28 -13.88 -19.94
N PRO A 3 45.42 -14.81 -20.41
CA PRO A 3 44.03 -14.46 -20.71
C PRO A 3 43.40 -13.87 -19.46
N PRO A 4 42.55 -12.82 -19.57
CA PRO A 4 41.88 -12.25 -18.41
C PRO A 4 41.12 -13.37 -17.70
N CYS A 5 41.44 -13.58 -16.41
CA CYS A 5 40.81 -14.62 -15.60
C CYS A 5 39.33 -14.24 -15.44
N LYS A 6 38.46 -14.81 -16.28
CA LYS A 6 37.04 -14.54 -16.23
C LYS A 6 36.48 -15.18 -14.97
N MET A 7 35.91 -14.35 -14.12
CA MET A 7 35.26 -14.77 -12.88
C MET A 7 33.77 -14.82 -13.09
N ARG A 8 33.11 -15.64 -12.27
CA ARG A 8 31.66 -15.66 -12.11
C ARG A 8 31.33 -15.17 -10.71
N ALA A 9 30.33 -14.32 -10.59
CA ALA A 9 29.69 -14.01 -9.32
C ALA A 9 28.23 -14.42 -9.37
N GLU A 10 27.83 -15.24 -8.40
CA GLU A 10 26.43 -15.48 -8.07
C GLU A 10 26.06 -14.54 -6.94
N ILE A 11 25.14 -13.63 -7.22
CA ILE A 11 24.77 -12.53 -6.35
C ILE A 11 23.30 -12.72 -5.98
N ARG A 12 23.02 -12.75 -4.68
CA ARG A 12 21.66 -12.75 -4.16
C ARG A 12 21.38 -11.42 -3.51
N VAL A 13 20.30 -10.78 -3.92
CA VAL A 13 19.89 -9.46 -3.45
C VAL A 13 18.55 -9.59 -2.72
N THR A 14 18.49 -9.11 -1.48
CA THR A 14 17.25 -9.07 -0.67
C THR A 14 16.86 -7.64 -0.31
N GLY A 15 15.57 -7.44 -0.01
CA GLY A 15 14.94 -6.15 0.25
C GLY A 15 13.76 -5.87 -0.69
N ILE A 16 13.42 -4.60 -0.90
CA ILE A 16 12.41 -4.20 -1.89
C ILE A 16 13.07 -4.21 -3.28
N VAL A 17 13.13 -5.40 -3.89
CA VAL A 17 13.79 -5.60 -5.19
C VAL A 17 12.88 -6.27 -6.24
N GLN A 18 11.71 -6.78 -5.85
CA GLN A 18 10.68 -7.20 -6.80
C GLN A 18 9.63 -6.12 -7.02
N GLY A 19 9.01 -6.07 -8.20
CA GLY A 19 7.98 -5.08 -8.52
C GLY A 19 8.42 -3.62 -8.65
N VAL A 20 9.72 -3.35 -8.60
CA VAL A 20 10.30 -1.99 -8.64
C VAL A 20 11.20 -1.74 -9.86
N GLY A 21 11.04 -2.54 -10.91
CA GLY A 21 11.87 -2.41 -12.13
C GLY A 21 13.32 -2.87 -11.95
N PHE A 22 13.61 -3.67 -10.92
CA PHE A 22 14.97 -4.11 -10.61
C PHE A 22 15.57 -5.04 -11.67
N ARG A 23 14.84 -6.05 -12.17
CA ARG A 23 15.33 -6.94 -13.26
C ARG A 23 15.76 -6.15 -14.52
N PRO A 24 14.93 -5.22 -15.06
CA PRO A 24 15.34 -4.27 -16.10
C PRO A 24 16.61 -3.47 -15.79
N PHE A 25 16.71 -2.96 -14.56
CA PHE A 25 17.86 -2.20 -14.11
C PHE A 25 19.14 -3.05 -14.13
N ILE A 26 19.09 -4.26 -13.56
CA ILE A 26 20.19 -5.21 -13.55
C ILE A 26 20.62 -5.58 -14.97
N TYR A 27 19.67 -5.86 -15.86
CA TYR A 27 19.96 -6.14 -17.27
C TYR A 27 20.75 -4.99 -17.91
N ARG A 28 20.23 -3.75 -17.84
CA ARG A 28 20.90 -2.59 -18.43
C ARG A 28 22.30 -2.37 -17.83
N LEU A 29 22.42 -2.56 -16.52
CA LEU A 29 23.68 -2.38 -15.81
C LEU A 29 24.73 -3.43 -16.19
N ALA A 30 24.31 -4.69 -16.38
CA ALA A 30 25.19 -5.77 -16.81
C ALA A 30 25.69 -5.53 -18.24
N ILE A 31 24.81 -5.11 -19.16
CA ILE A 31 25.18 -4.76 -20.53
C ILE A 31 26.15 -3.57 -20.56
N ALA A 32 25.89 -2.52 -19.78
CA ALA A 32 26.76 -1.35 -19.69
C ALA A 32 28.17 -1.66 -19.16
N ASN A 33 28.31 -2.69 -18.32
CA ASN A 33 29.59 -3.18 -17.81
C ASN A 33 30.17 -4.35 -18.63
N ALA A 34 29.60 -4.64 -19.81
CA ALA A 34 30.01 -5.71 -20.71
C ALA A 34 30.02 -7.13 -20.06
N LEU A 35 29.17 -7.35 -19.07
CA LEU A 35 29.03 -8.63 -18.36
C LEU A 35 28.07 -9.58 -19.11
N ARG A 36 28.14 -10.87 -18.79
CA ARG A 36 27.26 -11.94 -19.31
C ARG A 36 26.60 -12.68 -18.15
N GLY A 37 25.46 -13.31 -18.37
CA GLY A 37 24.77 -14.08 -17.35
C GLY A 37 23.26 -13.91 -17.33
N HIS A 38 22.66 -13.78 -16.16
CA HIS A 38 21.21 -13.64 -16.07
C HIS A 38 20.72 -13.04 -14.76
N VAL A 39 19.45 -12.62 -14.76
CA VAL A 39 18.72 -12.21 -13.56
C VAL A 39 17.34 -12.87 -13.51
N LEU A 40 16.90 -13.28 -12.34
CA LEU A 40 15.56 -13.84 -12.11
C LEU A 40 15.01 -13.48 -10.72
N ASN A 41 13.68 -13.46 -10.61
CA ASN A 41 13.00 -13.33 -9.32
C ASN A 41 12.91 -14.71 -8.66
N LEU A 42 13.08 -14.74 -7.34
CA LEU A 42 12.91 -15.91 -6.48
C LEU A 42 11.56 -15.86 -5.73
N GLY A 43 11.12 -17.00 -5.19
CA GLY A 43 9.86 -17.12 -4.47
C GLY A 43 9.81 -16.37 -3.13
N ASP A 44 10.97 -16.01 -2.58
CA ASP A 44 11.17 -15.32 -1.29
C ASP A 44 11.27 -13.79 -1.43
N ALA A 45 10.68 -13.22 -2.48
CA ALA A 45 10.84 -11.82 -2.89
C ALA A 45 12.28 -11.36 -3.17
N GLY A 46 13.27 -12.26 -3.17
CA GLY A 46 14.66 -11.97 -3.53
C GLY A 46 14.89 -11.95 -5.05
N VAL A 47 16.08 -11.48 -5.44
CA VAL A 47 16.55 -11.52 -6.84
C VAL A 47 17.89 -12.25 -6.89
N GLU A 48 18.00 -13.22 -7.79
CA GLU A 48 19.27 -13.86 -8.13
C GLU A 48 19.84 -13.21 -9.38
N VAL A 49 21.12 -12.85 -9.31
CA VAL A 49 21.89 -12.30 -10.42
C VAL A 49 23.15 -13.14 -10.58
N VAL A 50 23.33 -13.72 -11.77
CA VAL A 50 24.59 -14.38 -12.14
C VAL A 50 25.28 -13.51 -13.17
N VAL A 51 26.52 -13.13 -12.90
CA VAL A 51 27.36 -12.36 -13.83
C VAL A 51 28.71 -13.04 -14.05
N GLU A 52 29.18 -13.00 -15.29
CA GLU A 52 30.50 -13.45 -15.72
C GLU A 52 31.21 -12.35 -16.49
N GLY A 53 32.52 -12.21 -16.23
CA GLY A 53 33.35 -11.20 -16.89
C GLY A 53 34.66 -10.95 -16.16
N ASP A 54 35.26 -9.81 -16.44
CA ASP A 54 36.43 -9.32 -15.72
C ASP A 54 36.05 -9.01 -14.25
N GLU A 55 36.93 -9.39 -13.31
CA GLU A 55 36.67 -9.20 -11.88
C GLU A 55 36.41 -7.74 -11.52
N ASN A 56 37.12 -6.79 -12.14
CA ASN A 56 36.92 -5.36 -11.90
C ASN A 56 35.59 -4.88 -12.47
N ALA A 57 35.16 -5.42 -13.62
CA ALA A 57 33.85 -5.12 -14.20
C ALA A 57 32.73 -5.63 -13.28
N ILE A 58 32.87 -6.82 -12.68
CA ILE A 58 31.92 -7.36 -11.71
C ILE A 58 31.89 -6.50 -10.43
N LYS A 59 33.04 -6.11 -9.88
CA LYS A 59 33.12 -5.23 -8.71
C LYS A 59 32.47 -3.87 -8.99
N LYS A 60 32.71 -3.30 -10.17
CA LYS A 60 32.06 -2.05 -10.61
C LYS A 60 30.55 -2.21 -10.71
N PHE A 61 30.08 -3.29 -11.35
CA PHE A 61 28.66 -3.61 -11.44
C PHE A 61 27.99 -3.68 -10.06
N ILE A 62 28.62 -4.34 -9.08
CA ILE A 62 28.08 -4.44 -7.71
C ILE A 62 28.00 -3.06 -7.04
N SER A 63 29.00 -2.21 -7.22
CA SER A 63 29.03 -0.83 -6.69
C SER A 63 27.95 0.05 -7.33
N GLU A 64 27.79 -0.03 -8.65
CA GLU A 64 26.77 0.70 -9.38
C GLU A 64 25.35 0.19 -9.07
N MET A 65 25.19 -1.11 -8.83
CA MET A 65 23.93 -1.71 -8.41
C MET A 65 23.43 -1.11 -7.10
N LYS A 66 24.35 -0.81 -6.16
CA LYS A 66 24.02 -0.15 -4.88
C LYS A 66 23.67 1.33 -5.06
N SER A 67 24.45 2.07 -5.85
CA SER A 67 24.37 3.53 -5.96
C SER A 67 23.33 4.03 -6.97
N LYS A 68 23.11 3.31 -8.07
CA LYS A 68 22.22 3.71 -9.18
C LYS A 68 20.87 2.99 -9.16
N ARG A 69 20.52 2.32 -8.06
CA ARG A 69 19.30 1.52 -7.92
C ARG A 69 18.03 2.33 -8.26
N PRO A 70 16.96 1.69 -8.76
CA PRO A 70 15.69 2.35 -9.02
C PRO A 70 15.17 3.11 -7.78
N PRO A 71 14.40 4.21 -7.94
CA PRO A 71 13.97 5.05 -6.82
C PRO A 71 13.17 4.32 -5.74
N LEU A 72 12.41 3.29 -6.14
CA LEU A 72 11.57 2.49 -5.24
C LEU A 72 12.31 1.26 -4.70
N ALA A 73 13.49 0.96 -5.22
CA ALA A 73 14.26 -0.19 -4.81
C ALA A 73 15.04 0.13 -3.51
N SER A 74 14.90 -0.76 -2.54
CA SER A 74 15.66 -0.70 -1.30
C SER A 74 16.40 -2.01 -1.14
N ILE A 75 17.72 -1.96 -1.31
CA ILE A 75 18.59 -3.12 -1.14
C ILE A 75 18.99 -3.20 0.33
N GLU A 76 18.75 -4.35 0.96
CA GLU A 76 19.08 -4.60 2.36
C GLU A 76 20.36 -5.44 2.49
N ASN A 77 20.39 -6.60 1.85
CA ASN A 77 21.56 -7.47 1.82
C ASN A 77 21.95 -7.85 0.38
N ILE A 78 23.26 -8.09 0.20
CA ILE A 78 23.84 -8.58 -1.04
C ILE A 78 24.84 -9.68 -0.68
N ASP A 79 24.45 -10.93 -0.91
CA ASP A 79 25.33 -12.09 -0.75
C ASP A 79 26.02 -12.39 -2.07
N ILE A 80 27.34 -12.61 -2.06
CA ILE A 80 28.13 -12.81 -3.28
C ILE A 80 28.97 -14.07 -3.12
N VAL A 81 28.79 -15.01 -4.06
CA VAL A 81 29.62 -16.20 -4.16
C VAL A 81 30.43 -16.14 -5.45
N TRP A 82 31.76 -16.09 -5.30
CA TRP A 82 32.69 -16.08 -6.42
C TRP A 82 33.00 -17.50 -6.89
N LYS A 83 32.94 -17.71 -8.20
CA LYS A 83 33.20 -18.99 -8.88
C LYS A 83 34.04 -18.77 -10.14
N LYS A 84 34.53 -19.85 -10.72
CA LYS A 84 35.15 -19.82 -12.05
C LYS A 84 34.07 -19.60 -13.13
N SER A 85 34.40 -18.88 -14.19
CA SER A 85 33.50 -18.67 -15.33
C SER A 85 33.15 -19.98 -16.04
N GLU A 86 31.89 -20.13 -16.41
CA GLU A 86 31.36 -21.23 -17.23
C GLU A 86 31.24 -20.86 -18.72
N GLY A 87 31.59 -19.62 -19.09
CA GLY A 87 31.63 -19.17 -20.49
C GLY A 87 30.27 -18.71 -21.03
N LEU A 88 29.50 -17.97 -20.22
CA LEU A 88 28.20 -17.44 -20.63
C LEU A 88 28.34 -16.45 -21.79
N LYS A 89 27.43 -16.55 -22.78
CA LYS A 89 27.52 -15.79 -24.05
C LYS A 89 26.71 -14.49 -24.06
N THR A 90 25.55 -14.49 -23.40
CA THR A 90 24.57 -13.39 -23.37
C THR A 90 24.24 -13.03 -21.92
N PHE A 91 23.61 -11.87 -21.71
CA PHE A 91 22.94 -11.55 -20.44
C PHE A 91 21.43 -11.55 -20.68
N GLU A 92 20.65 -12.25 -19.85
CA GLU A 92 19.22 -12.44 -20.07
C GLU A 92 18.38 -12.29 -18.79
N ILE A 93 17.14 -11.82 -18.92
CA ILE A 93 16.16 -11.92 -17.83
C ILE A 93 15.46 -13.27 -17.96
N LYS A 94 15.72 -14.18 -17.02
CA LYS A 94 15.11 -15.52 -17.02
C LYS A 94 13.73 -15.50 -16.36
N LYS A 95 12.96 -16.55 -16.63
CA LYS A 95 11.69 -16.81 -15.94
C LYS A 95 11.94 -16.92 -14.43
N SER A 96 11.02 -16.37 -13.65
CA SER A 96 11.09 -16.44 -12.19
C SER A 96 11.04 -17.89 -11.71
N SER A 97 11.70 -18.14 -10.61
CA SER A 97 11.78 -19.45 -9.97
C SER A 97 10.95 -19.44 -8.70
N ASP A 98 10.19 -20.51 -8.46
CA ASP A 98 9.47 -20.71 -7.20
C ASP A 98 10.41 -21.18 -6.08
N LYS A 99 11.71 -21.35 -6.37
CA LYS A 99 12.72 -21.65 -5.35
C LYS A 99 12.79 -20.51 -4.33
N MET A 100 12.84 -20.93 -3.07
CA MET A 100 13.18 -20.07 -1.95
C MET A 100 14.70 -20.04 -1.81
N GLY A 101 15.30 -18.85 -1.86
CA GLY A 101 16.75 -18.68 -1.81
C GLY A 101 17.30 -18.54 -0.39
N GLY A 102 16.47 -18.28 0.62
CA GLY A 102 16.95 -18.08 2.00
C GLY A 102 15.87 -18.00 3.07
N ARG A 103 16.33 -17.69 4.30
CA ARG A 103 15.53 -17.73 5.54
C ARG A 103 14.86 -16.41 5.90
N GLU A 104 15.21 -15.31 5.24
CA GLU A 104 14.67 -13.97 5.54
C GLU A 104 13.24 -13.80 5.03
N PRO A 105 12.42 -13.00 5.72
CA PRO A 105 11.07 -12.69 5.28
C PRO A 105 11.06 -11.87 4.00
N SER A 106 10.12 -12.22 3.11
CA SER A 106 9.93 -11.55 1.82
C SER A 106 9.47 -10.10 1.99
N VAL A 107 10.09 -9.17 1.26
CA VAL A 107 9.69 -7.74 1.29
C VAL A 107 9.12 -7.32 -0.06
N ILE A 108 7.88 -6.84 -0.04
CA ILE A 108 7.11 -6.50 -1.24
C ILE A 108 6.89 -4.98 -1.29
N PRO A 109 6.97 -4.33 -2.46
CA PRO A 109 6.69 -2.91 -2.56
C PRO A 109 5.22 -2.59 -2.27
N PRO A 110 4.94 -1.44 -1.65
CA PRO A 110 3.57 -0.98 -1.44
C PRO A 110 2.94 -0.50 -2.76
N ASP A 111 1.62 -0.30 -2.76
CA ASP A 111 0.94 0.41 -3.84
C ASP A 111 1.40 1.87 -3.91
N ILE A 112 1.71 2.35 -5.11
CA ILE A 112 2.24 3.70 -5.30
C ILE A 112 1.41 4.48 -6.33
N GLY A 113 1.40 5.80 -6.16
CA GLY A 113 0.73 6.73 -7.04
C GLY A 113 1.27 6.68 -8.47
N ILE A 114 0.43 7.06 -9.43
CA ILE A 114 0.84 7.25 -10.83
C ILE A 114 1.99 8.27 -10.94
N CYS A 115 3.01 7.97 -11.74
CA CYS A 115 4.13 8.88 -11.97
C CYS A 115 3.84 9.92 -13.06
N ASP A 116 4.57 11.03 -13.03
CA ASP A 116 4.38 12.15 -13.96
C ASP A 116 4.53 11.75 -15.44
N ASP A 117 5.44 10.81 -15.76
CA ASP A 117 5.58 10.30 -17.13
C ASP A 117 4.33 9.56 -17.61
N CYS A 118 3.69 8.78 -16.74
CA CYS A 118 2.43 8.13 -17.07
C CYS A 118 1.30 9.15 -17.16
N ILE A 119 1.29 10.20 -16.34
CA ILE A 119 0.31 11.29 -16.44
C ILE A 119 0.44 11.99 -17.80
N LYS A 120 1.66 12.33 -18.23
CA LYS A 120 1.92 12.95 -19.54
C LYS A 120 1.34 12.12 -20.68
N GLU A 121 1.54 10.80 -20.66
CA GLU A 121 0.98 9.92 -21.70
C GLU A 121 -0.56 9.84 -21.69
N ILE A 122 -1.22 9.95 -20.53
CA ILE A 122 -2.68 10.02 -20.48
C ILE A 122 -3.18 11.29 -21.18
N THR A 123 -2.43 12.39 -21.06
CA THR A 123 -2.81 13.71 -21.56
C THR A 123 -2.33 14.01 -22.97
N ASP A 124 -1.40 13.23 -23.51
CA ASP A 124 -0.78 13.44 -24.82
C ASP A 124 -1.60 12.79 -25.95
N PRO A 125 -2.22 13.56 -26.86
CA PRO A 125 -3.04 13.05 -27.96
C PRO A 125 -2.30 12.12 -28.94
N GLU A 126 -0.98 12.29 -29.09
CA GLU A 126 -0.16 11.47 -29.99
C GLU A 126 0.24 10.14 -29.34
N ASN A 127 0.05 10.01 -28.02
CA ASN A 127 0.41 8.79 -27.31
C ASN A 127 -0.67 7.71 -27.48
N ARG A 128 -0.25 6.47 -27.70
CA ARG A 128 -1.18 5.33 -27.78
C ARG A 128 -2.01 5.09 -26.51
N ARG A 129 -1.58 5.63 -25.37
CA ARG A 129 -2.28 5.56 -24.08
C ARG A 129 -3.03 6.86 -23.74
N TYR A 130 -3.24 7.73 -24.72
CA TYR A 130 -4.09 8.89 -24.57
C TYR A 130 -5.45 8.49 -23.99
N ASN A 131 -5.86 9.14 -22.90
CA ASN A 131 -7.10 8.86 -22.17
C ASN A 131 -7.26 7.41 -21.67
N TYR A 132 -6.16 6.70 -21.39
CA TYR A 132 -6.19 5.38 -20.79
C TYR A 132 -5.88 5.42 -19.28
N PHE A 133 -6.92 5.26 -18.46
CA PHE A 133 -6.89 5.46 -17.00
C PHE A 133 -5.99 4.50 -16.23
N PHE A 134 -5.70 3.32 -16.80
CA PHE A 134 -4.97 2.25 -16.14
C PHE A 134 -3.51 2.14 -16.67
N THR A 135 -2.96 3.22 -17.22
CA THR A 135 -1.56 3.24 -17.62
C THR A 135 -0.64 3.16 -16.40
N THR A 136 0.34 2.28 -16.47
CA THR A 136 1.37 2.10 -15.44
C THR A 136 2.72 1.79 -16.10
N CYS A 137 3.79 1.97 -15.33
CA CYS A 137 5.15 1.54 -15.68
C CYS A 137 5.77 0.80 -14.49
N THR A 138 7.06 0.44 -14.58
CA THR A 138 7.77 -0.22 -13.47
C THR A 138 7.85 0.64 -12.20
N ASN A 139 7.72 1.97 -12.34
CA ASN A 139 7.92 2.95 -11.27
C ASN A 139 6.62 3.48 -10.65
N CYS A 140 5.45 2.98 -11.07
CA CYS A 140 4.17 3.45 -10.52
C CYS A 140 3.08 2.39 -10.56
N GLY A 141 1.93 2.70 -9.93
CA GLY A 141 0.72 1.89 -9.98
C GLY A 141 0.60 0.85 -8.86
N PRO A 142 -0.42 -0.03 -8.96
CA PRO A 142 -0.73 -0.98 -7.91
C PRO A 142 0.32 -2.09 -7.83
N ARG A 143 0.56 -2.57 -6.60
CA ARG A 143 1.46 -3.66 -6.24
C ARG A 143 0.71 -4.58 -5.31
N TYR A 144 0.73 -4.31 -4.01
CA TYR A 144 0.07 -5.12 -2.98
C TYR A 144 -1.41 -5.39 -3.29
N THR A 145 -2.19 -4.38 -3.68
CA THR A 145 -3.60 -4.56 -4.09
C THR A 145 -3.81 -5.39 -5.38
N ALA A 146 -2.74 -5.69 -6.13
CA ALA A 146 -2.77 -6.47 -7.36
C ALA A 146 -2.09 -7.84 -7.23
N ILE A 147 -1.22 -8.07 -6.24
CA ILE A 147 -0.48 -9.32 -6.08
C ILE A 147 -1.39 -10.37 -5.45
N LYS A 148 -1.49 -11.54 -6.09
CA LYS A 148 -2.17 -12.72 -5.52
C LYS A 148 -1.18 -13.62 -4.77
N LYS A 149 0.04 -13.78 -5.33
CA LYS A 149 1.13 -14.57 -4.72
C LYS A 149 2.51 -14.18 -5.28
N LEU A 150 3.56 -14.61 -4.60
CA LEU A 150 4.94 -14.53 -5.09
C LEU A 150 5.32 -15.77 -5.91
N PRO A 151 6.34 -15.70 -6.81
CA PRO A 151 7.12 -14.51 -7.18
C PRO A 151 6.32 -13.47 -7.98
N TYR A 152 6.76 -12.20 -7.96
CA TYR A 152 6.07 -11.10 -8.66
C TYR A 152 6.19 -11.21 -10.18
N ASP A 153 5.17 -11.81 -10.79
CA ASP A 153 4.94 -11.89 -12.23
C ASP A 153 3.46 -11.74 -12.56
N ARG A 154 3.14 -11.31 -13.79
CA ARG A 154 1.78 -11.00 -14.25
C ARG A 154 0.78 -12.12 -13.94
N ARG A 155 1.17 -13.38 -14.15
CA ARG A 155 0.35 -14.59 -13.88
C ARG A 155 -0.09 -14.73 -12.42
N ASN A 156 0.64 -14.11 -11.50
CA ASN A 156 0.39 -14.12 -10.06
C ASN A 156 -0.20 -12.79 -9.58
N THR A 157 -0.75 -11.98 -10.50
CA THR A 157 -1.42 -10.71 -10.18
C THR A 157 -2.84 -10.71 -10.71
N THR A 158 -3.63 -9.67 -10.39
CA THR A 158 -4.97 -9.45 -10.98
C THR A 158 -4.96 -9.04 -12.45
N MET A 159 -3.76 -8.95 -13.06
CA MET A 159 -3.58 -8.69 -14.49
C MET A 159 -3.45 -9.99 -15.32
N ASP A 160 -3.57 -11.15 -14.68
CA ASP A 160 -3.58 -12.47 -15.33
C ASP A 160 -4.77 -12.67 -16.26
N GLU A 161 -5.92 -12.08 -15.92
CA GLU A 161 -7.15 -12.09 -16.73
C GLU A 161 -7.05 -11.22 -18.01
N PHE A 162 -5.95 -10.49 -18.20
CA PHE A 162 -5.76 -9.53 -19.29
C PHE A 162 -4.50 -9.89 -20.11
N PRO A 163 -4.60 -10.71 -21.16
CA PRO A 163 -3.46 -11.01 -22.05
C PRO A 163 -2.91 -9.74 -22.72
N MET A 164 -1.60 -9.63 -22.88
CA MET A 164 -1.00 -8.45 -23.54
C MET A 164 -1.27 -8.48 -25.05
N CYS A 165 -1.67 -7.34 -25.64
CA CYS A 165 -1.61 -7.18 -27.10
C CYS A 165 -0.16 -7.09 -27.57
N GLU A 166 0.05 -7.22 -28.89
CA GLU A 166 1.35 -7.23 -29.54
C GLU A 166 2.22 -6.02 -29.13
N LYS A 167 1.70 -4.80 -29.25
CA LYS A 167 2.42 -3.56 -28.87
C LYS A 167 2.80 -3.51 -27.39
N CYS A 168 1.93 -4.01 -26.50
CA CYS A 168 2.26 -4.10 -25.07
C CYS A 168 3.33 -5.17 -24.80
N HIS A 169 3.32 -6.26 -25.56
CA HIS A 169 4.32 -7.31 -25.47
C HIS A 169 5.69 -6.84 -25.98
N GLU A 170 5.73 -6.07 -27.06
CA GLU A 170 6.94 -5.41 -27.57
C GLU A 170 7.58 -4.52 -26.49
N GLU A 171 6.82 -3.60 -25.90
CA GLU A 171 7.33 -2.75 -24.80
C GLU A 171 7.74 -3.58 -23.56
N TYR A 172 7.01 -4.64 -23.26
CA TYR A 172 7.31 -5.52 -22.12
C TYR A 172 8.64 -6.27 -22.30
N THR A 173 9.01 -6.60 -23.54
CA THR A 173 10.21 -7.37 -23.90
C THR A 173 11.38 -6.50 -24.36
N ASN A 174 11.14 -5.24 -24.72
CA ASN A 174 12.16 -4.30 -25.17
C ASN A 174 12.95 -3.70 -23.99
N PRO A 175 14.26 -3.97 -23.85
CA PRO A 175 15.06 -3.46 -22.73
C PRO A 175 15.25 -1.94 -22.70
N ALA A 176 15.09 -1.27 -23.85
CA ALA A 176 15.16 0.17 -23.98
C ALA A 176 13.86 0.86 -23.53
N ASP A 177 12.75 0.12 -23.43
CA ASP A 177 11.47 0.69 -23.01
C ASP A 177 11.37 0.80 -21.48
N ARG A 178 10.72 1.86 -21.01
CA ARG A 178 10.45 2.08 -19.58
C ARG A 178 9.50 1.04 -18.98
N ARG A 179 8.79 0.30 -19.81
CA ARG A 179 7.86 -0.78 -19.45
C ARG A 179 8.45 -2.17 -19.58
N TYR A 180 9.75 -2.27 -19.83
CA TYR A 180 10.45 -3.55 -19.80
C TYR A 180 10.14 -4.29 -18.49
N HIS A 181 9.56 -5.49 -18.57
CA HIS A 181 9.07 -6.27 -17.43
C HIS A 181 8.08 -5.58 -16.47
N ALA A 182 7.35 -4.55 -16.92
CA ALA A 182 6.25 -3.96 -16.14
C ALA A 182 5.05 -4.93 -16.10
N GLN A 183 4.89 -5.65 -15.00
CA GLN A 183 3.88 -6.73 -14.88
C GLN A 183 2.44 -6.22 -15.05
N THR A 184 2.18 -4.95 -14.73
CA THR A 184 0.87 -4.30 -14.85
C THR A 184 0.68 -3.54 -16.17
N VAL A 185 1.59 -3.70 -17.15
CA VAL A 185 1.48 -3.03 -18.44
C VAL A 185 0.16 -3.37 -19.13
N ALA A 186 -0.49 -2.35 -19.66
CA ALA A 186 -1.75 -2.46 -20.37
C ALA A 186 -1.98 -1.22 -21.25
N CYS A 187 -2.99 -1.31 -22.12
CA CYS A 187 -3.51 -0.21 -22.94
C CYS A 187 -5.02 -0.40 -23.15
N SER A 188 -5.66 0.50 -23.90
CA SER A 188 -7.10 0.44 -24.19
C SER A 188 -7.55 -0.83 -24.90
N GLU A 189 -6.67 -1.49 -25.66
CA GLU A 189 -6.99 -2.72 -26.42
C GLU A 189 -7.01 -3.98 -25.56
N CYS A 190 -6.05 -4.11 -24.62
CA CYS A 190 -5.81 -5.36 -23.89
C CYS A 190 -6.02 -5.26 -22.39
N GLY A 191 -6.25 -4.05 -21.89
CA GLY A 191 -6.30 -3.75 -20.48
C GLY A 191 -7.69 -3.63 -19.90
N PRO A 192 -7.75 -3.37 -18.58
CA PRO A 192 -8.99 -3.14 -17.87
C PRO A 192 -9.86 -2.06 -18.49
N GLN A 193 -11.17 -2.30 -18.55
CA GLN A 193 -12.16 -1.35 -19.02
C GLN A 193 -12.95 -0.76 -17.86
N VAL A 194 -13.31 0.51 -18.01
CA VAL A 194 -14.09 1.28 -17.04
C VAL A 194 -15.52 1.48 -17.55
N TYR A 195 -16.47 1.47 -16.62
CA TYR A 195 -17.89 1.57 -16.88
C TYR A 195 -18.52 2.54 -15.88
N LEU A 196 -19.40 3.40 -16.38
CA LEU A 196 -20.30 4.19 -15.55
C LEU A 196 -21.64 3.47 -15.53
N LEU A 197 -22.12 3.16 -14.33
CA LEU A 197 -23.43 2.55 -14.09
C LEU A 197 -24.33 3.56 -13.38
N ASP A 198 -25.64 3.51 -13.64
CA ASP A 198 -26.63 4.25 -12.86
C ASP A 198 -26.82 3.67 -11.45
N GLY A 199 -27.63 4.31 -10.61
CA GLY A 199 -27.92 3.86 -9.24
C GLY A 199 -28.58 2.48 -9.14
N GLU A 200 -29.09 1.93 -10.25
CA GLU A 200 -29.66 0.59 -10.36
C GLU A 200 -28.65 -0.44 -10.89
N GLY A 201 -27.43 -0.02 -11.22
CA GLY A 201 -26.36 -0.88 -11.75
C GLY A 201 -26.40 -1.08 -13.26
N ARG A 202 -27.21 -0.32 -14.01
CA ARG A 202 -27.29 -0.43 -15.47
C ARG A 202 -26.22 0.43 -16.13
N LYS A 203 -25.57 -0.10 -17.17
CA LYS A 203 -24.49 0.60 -17.88
C LYS A 203 -25.02 1.84 -18.60
N VAL A 204 -24.41 2.98 -18.30
CA VAL A 204 -24.67 4.30 -18.90
C VAL A 204 -23.62 4.63 -19.95
N GLU A 205 -22.34 4.37 -19.65
CA GLU A 205 -21.22 4.74 -20.50
C GLU A 205 -20.02 3.78 -20.27
N SER A 206 -19.03 3.79 -21.17
CA SER A 206 -17.77 3.05 -21.01
C SER A 206 -16.53 3.82 -21.46
N GLY A 207 -15.36 3.32 -21.07
CA GLY A 207 -14.07 3.88 -21.48
C GLY A 207 -13.83 5.28 -20.91
N SER A 208 -13.00 6.08 -21.58
CA SER A 208 -12.65 7.44 -21.14
C SER A 208 -13.88 8.34 -20.92
N ARG A 209 -14.91 8.20 -21.77
CA ARG A 209 -16.17 8.94 -21.66
C ARG A 209 -16.90 8.68 -20.34
N ALA A 210 -16.86 7.45 -19.82
CA ALA A 210 -17.44 7.13 -18.51
C ALA A 210 -16.80 7.94 -17.38
N ILE A 211 -15.48 8.11 -17.44
CA ILE A 211 -14.71 8.85 -16.43
C ILE A 211 -15.01 10.34 -16.49
N TRP A 212 -15.00 10.91 -17.69
CA TRP A 212 -15.32 12.32 -17.92
C TRP A 212 -16.74 12.66 -17.48
N LYS A 213 -17.71 11.82 -17.86
CA LYS A 213 -19.10 11.96 -17.44
C LYS A 213 -19.24 11.86 -15.93
N ALA A 214 -18.46 11.00 -15.25
CA ALA A 214 -18.42 10.97 -13.79
C ALA A 214 -17.91 12.29 -13.20
N GLY A 215 -16.85 12.89 -13.77
CA GLY A 215 -16.38 14.23 -13.38
C GLY A 215 -17.46 15.32 -13.51
N GLU A 216 -18.17 15.33 -14.64
CA GLU A 216 -19.29 16.24 -14.89
C GLU A 216 -20.45 16.01 -13.91
N LEU A 217 -20.79 14.76 -13.61
CA LEU A 217 -21.85 14.40 -12.67
C LEU A 217 -21.52 14.84 -11.23
N LEU A 218 -20.25 14.75 -10.80
CA LEU A 218 -19.81 15.24 -9.49
C LEU A 218 -20.00 16.75 -9.34
N MET A 219 -19.76 17.52 -10.41
CA MET A 219 -20.05 18.96 -10.44
C MET A 219 -21.56 19.24 -10.48
N ASN A 220 -22.37 18.32 -11.00
CA ASN A 220 -23.83 18.42 -11.08
C ASN A 220 -24.55 17.76 -9.89
N LYS A 221 -24.00 17.94 -8.68
CA LYS A 221 -24.60 17.53 -7.39
C LYS A 221 -24.88 16.03 -7.23
N LYS A 222 -24.22 15.16 -8.01
CA LYS A 222 -24.38 13.70 -7.88
C LYS A 222 -23.39 13.10 -6.89
N ILE A 223 -23.80 11.98 -6.29
CA ILE A 223 -22.98 11.10 -5.46
C ILE A 223 -22.61 9.87 -6.29
N ILE A 224 -21.32 9.59 -6.39
CA ILE A 224 -20.79 8.49 -7.20
C ILE A 224 -19.96 7.57 -6.30
N ALA A 225 -20.20 6.26 -6.38
CA ALA A 225 -19.30 5.26 -5.84
C ALA A 225 -18.18 4.98 -6.86
N ILE A 226 -16.93 5.29 -6.51
CA ILE A 226 -15.77 5.17 -7.40
C ILE A 226 -14.90 4.02 -6.94
N LYS A 227 -14.62 3.06 -7.83
CA LYS A 227 -13.65 1.99 -7.55
C LYS A 227 -12.22 2.54 -7.59
N GLY A 228 -11.52 2.51 -6.47
CA GLY A 228 -10.09 2.83 -6.33
C GLY A 228 -9.21 1.59 -6.47
N ASN A 229 -7.93 1.68 -6.08
CA ASN A 229 -7.00 0.53 -6.14
C ASN A 229 -7.27 -0.52 -5.04
N GLY A 230 -7.59 -0.06 -3.82
CA GLY A 230 -7.77 -0.91 -2.64
C GLY A 230 -9.22 -1.04 -2.15
N GLY A 231 -10.18 -0.39 -2.81
CA GLY A 231 -11.59 -0.48 -2.47
C GLY A 231 -12.40 0.65 -3.12
N PHE A 232 -13.68 0.73 -2.76
CA PHE A 232 -14.59 1.77 -3.23
C PHE A 232 -14.57 3.00 -2.34
N HIS A 233 -14.67 4.16 -2.98
CA HIS A 233 -14.89 5.45 -2.34
C HIS A 233 -16.28 5.97 -2.68
N LEU A 234 -16.94 6.64 -1.74
CA LEU A 234 -18.07 7.49 -2.06
C LEU A 234 -17.58 8.91 -2.27
N SER A 235 -18.03 9.50 -3.37
CA SER A 235 -17.59 10.80 -3.82
C SER A 235 -18.73 11.71 -4.21
N CYS A 236 -18.59 12.99 -3.85
CA CYS A 236 -19.46 14.08 -4.26
C CYS A 236 -18.66 15.39 -4.21
N SER A 237 -19.14 16.45 -4.86
CA SER A 237 -18.49 17.76 -4.73
C SER A 237 -18.53 18.29 -3.30
N ALA A 238 -17.41 18.84 -2.83
CA ALA A 238 -17.28 19.47 -1.52
C ALA A 238 -17.85 20.91 -1.48
N PHE A 239 -18.38 21.43 -2.60
CA PHE A 239 -18.97 22.78 -2.68
C PHE A 239 -20.46 22.82 -2.33
N TYR A 240 -21.12 21.67 -2.23
CA TYR A 240 -22.57 21.57 -2.06
C TYR A 240 -22.92 20.93 -0.72
N PRO A 241 -23.18 21.73 0.33
CA PRO A 241 -23.59 21.26 1.65
C PRO A 241 -24.77 20.28 1.64
N ASP A 242 -25.77 20.51 0.77
CA ASP A 242 -26.94 19.65 0.59
C ASP A 242 -26.56 18.23 0.15
N VAL A 243 -25.61 18.11 -0.76
CA VAL A 243 -25.14 16.81 -1.27
C VAL A 243 -24.31 16.08 -0.21
N ILE A 244 -23.49 16.80 0.54
CA ILE A 244 -22.69 16.21 1.63
C ILE A 244 -23.61 15.70 2.74
N LYS A 245 -24.67 16.45 3.09
CA LYS A 245 -25.68 16.00 4.07
C LYS A 245 -26.37 14.72 3.60
N ARG A 246 -26.75 14.62 2.32
CA ARG A 246 -27.30 13.39 1.73
C ARG A 246 -26.31 12.22 1.83
N LEU A 247 -25.03 12.46 1.56
CA LEU A 247 -23.96 11.46 1.71
C LEU A 247 -23.81 11.00 3.18
N ARG A 248 -23.88 11.90 4.16
CA ARG A 248 -23.81 11.57 5.59
C ARG A 248 -24.94 10.65 6.02
N VAL A 249 -26.17 10.96 5.59
CA VAL A 249 -27.36 10.14 5.85
C VAL A 249 -27.19 8.76 5.21
N ALA A 250 -26.77 8.70 3.95
CA ALA A 250 -26.57 7.45 3.22
C ALA A 250 -25.54 6.50 3.89
N LEU A 251 -24.51 7.07 4.53
CA LEU A 251 -23.47 6.32 5.23
C LEU A 251 -23.73 6.13 6.73
N GLY A 252 -24.72 6.81 7.32
CA GLY A 252 -24.88 6.87 8.78
C GLY A 252 -23.68 7.53 9.50
N ARG A 253 -22.99 8.47 8.83
CA ARG A 253 -21.78 9.16 9.34
C ARG A 253 -22.07 10.63 9.61
N MET A 254 -22.65 10.95 10.76
CA MET A 254 -23.11 12.31 11.04
C MET A 254 -21.95 13.29 11.34
N GLN A 255 -20.98 12.89 12.17
CA GLN A 255 -19.89 13.80 12.59
C GLN A 255 -18.51 13.42 12.08
N LYS A 256 -18.30 12.18 11.64
CA LYS A 256 -16.97 11.73 11.19
C LYS A 256 -16.46 12.63 10.04
N PRO A 257 -15.25 13.18 10.13
CA PRO A 257 -14.72 14.04 9.07
C PRO A 257 -14.51 13.24 7.79
N PHE A 258 -14.85 13.85 6.67
CA PHE A 258 -14.59 13.29 5.35
C PHE A 258 -13.26 13.79 4.81
N ALA A 259 -12.53 12.87 4.16
CA ALA A 259 -11.36 13.24 3.39
C ALA A 259 -11.78 13.85 2.05
N LEU A 260 -10.98 14.79 1.55
CA LEU A 260 -11.14 15.43 0.27
C LEU A 260 -10.03 15.02 -0.68
N MET A 261 -10.32 15.04 -1.98
CA MET A 261 -9.32 15.03 -3.03
C MET A 261 -9.47 16.32 -3.85
N ALA A 262 -8.35 16.96 -4.15
CA ALA A 262 -8.29 18.11 -5.06
C ALA A 262 -7.41 17.78 -6.26
N GLY A 263 -7.68 18.37 -7.42
CA GLY A 263 -6.98 18.05 -8.67
C GLY A 263 -5.53 18.52 -8.73
N SER A 264 -5.16 19.52 -7.93
CA SER A 264 -3.80 20.08 -7.91
C SER A 264 -3.44 20.63 -6.52
N ILE A 265 -2.14 20.90 -6.30
CA ILE A 265 -1.66 21.48 -5.04
C ILE A 265 -2.18 22.91 -4.84
N GLU A 266 -2.35 23.68 -5.91
CA GLU A 266 -2.97 25.00 -5.91
C GLU A 266 -4.43 24.90 -5.45
N GLY A 267 -5.14 23.87 -5.92
CA GLY A 267 -6.49 23.55 -5.46
C GLY A 267 -6.55 23.29 -3.95
N ILE A 268 -5.57 22.56 -3.39
CA ILE A 268 -5.46 22.34 -1.94
C ILE A 268 -5.16 23.65 -1.20
N LYS A 269 -4.16 24.41 -1.67
CA LYS A 269 -3.77 25.70 -1.08
C LYS A 269 -4.90 26.73 -1.09
N SER A 270 -5.91 26.58 -1.95
CA SER A 270 -7.09 27.45 -1.96
C SER A 270 -8.06 27.18 -0.80
N ILE A 271 -8.04 25.96 -0.21
CA ILE A 271 -9.00 25.54 0.83
C ILE A 271 -8.35 25.23 2.19
N ALA A 272 -7.03 25.04 2.23
CA ALA A 272 -6.28 24.73 3.44
C ALA A 272 -4.91 25.44 3.47
N HIS A 273 -4.36 25.59 4.67
CA HIS A 273 -2.95 25.95 4.86
C HIS A 273 -2.08 24.71 4.63
N VAL A 274 -0.93 24.91 3.98
CA VAL A 274 -0.03 23.81 3.60
C VAL A 274 1.41 24.27 3.84
N SER A 275 2.13 23.58 4.73
CA SER A 275 3.57 23.76 4.93
C SER A 275 4.38 23.10 3.81
N LYS A 276 5.69 23.34 3.76
CA LYS A 276 6.58 22.68 2.80
C LYS A 276 6.61 21.16 3.00
N GLU A 277 6.67 20.71 4.25
CA GLU A 277 6.73 19.30 4.62
C GLU A 277 5.41 18.58 4.27
N GLU A 278 4.28 19.24 4.50
CA GLU A 278 2.95 18.77 4.11
C GLU A 278 2.80 18.66 2.59
N GLU A 279 3.29 19.66 1.84
CA GLU A 279 3.32 19.64 0.38
C GLU A 279 4.20 18.50 -0.15
N MET A 280 5.36 18.24 0.46
CA MET A 280 6.21 17.09 0.12
C MET A 280 5.48 15.76 0.37
N ALA A 281 4.75 15.63 1.49
CA ALA A 281 3.98 14.43 1.78
C ALA A 281 2.85 14.23 0.74
N LEU A 282 2.09 15.28 0.42
CA LEU A 282 1.01 15.26 -0.57
C LEU A 282 1.51 14.90 -1.97
N THR A 283 2.66 15.44 -2.37
CA THR A 283 3.21 15.26 -3.72
C THR A 283 4.01 13.97 -3.86
N SER A 284 4.41 13.34 -2.75
CA SER A 284 5.12 12.05 -2.73
C SER A 284 4.44 10.96 -3.57
N TYR A 285 5.21 9.94 -3.96
CA TYR A 285 4.66 8.76 -4.64
C TYR A 285 3.66 7.98 -3.77
N ILE A 286 3.61 8.21 -2.45
CA ILE A 286 2.64 7.59 -1.54
C ILE A 286 1.27 8.24 -1.69
N LYS A 287 1.19 9.57 -1.95
CA LYS A 287 -0.06 10.33 -2.03
C LYS A 287 -1.03 10.04 -0.86
N PRO A 288 -0.62 10.18 0.42
CA PRO A 288 -1.50 9.90 1.56
C PRO A 288 -2.56 11.01 1.72
N ILE A 289 -3.56 10.77 2.58
CA ILE A 289 -4.41 11.83 3.12
C ILE A 289 -3.61 12.56 4.19
N VAL A 290 -3.36 13.85 3.98
CA VAL A 290 -2.68 14.72 4.95
C VAL A 290 -3.73 15.55 5.68
N VAL A 291 -3.69 15.55 7.01
CA VAL A 291 -4.57 16.38 7.85
C VAL A 291 -4.01 17.80 7.89
N LEU A 292 -4.73 18.74 7.27
CA LEU A 292 -4.33 20.13 7.09
C LEU A 292 -5.27 21.08 7.84
N GLU A 293 -4.79 22.26 8.21
CA GLU A 293 -5.61 23.32 8.78
C GLU A 293 -6.47 24.00 7.71
N LYS A 294 -7.77 24.18 7.99
CA LYS A 294 -8.72 24.76 7.03
C LYS A 294 -8.53 26.27 6.91
N LYS A 295 -8.70 26.81 5.69
CA LYS A 295 -8.76 28.27 5.46
C LYS A 295 -10.16 28.86 5.62
N ARG A 296 -11.18 28.02 5.55
CA ARG A 296 -12.60 28.40 5.63
C ARG A 296 -13.37 27.31 6.35
N GLU A 297 -14.51 27.68 6.92
CA GLU A 297 -15.41 26.71 7.53
C GLU A 297 -15.91 25.71 6.47
N MET A 298 -15.88 24.44 6.85
CA MET A 298 -16.31 23.30 6.03
C MET A 298 -17.10 22.35 6.94
N GLU A 299 -18.14 22.88 7.56
CA GLU A 299 -18.87 22.22 8.65
C GLU A 299 -19.47 20.89 8.18
N GLU A 300 -20.02 20.84 6.97
CA GLU A 300 -20.56 19.61 6.41
C GLU A 300 -19.48 18.57 6.10
N VAL A 301 -18.22 18.95 5.89
CA VAL A 301 -17.12 18.01 5.60
C VAL A 301 -16.45 17.52 6.87
N ALA A 302 -16.14 18.42 7.80
CA ALA A 302 -15.46 18.11 9.05
C ALA A 302 -16.04 18.98 10.18
N PRO A 303 -17.20 18.59 10.74
CA PRO A 303 -17.90 19.38 11.75
C PRO A 303 -17.01 19.63 12.97
N GLU A 304 -17.07 20.85 13.53
CA GLU A 304 -16.40 21.23 14.79
C GLU A 304 -14.86 21.06 14.84
N LEU A 305 -14.22 20.76 13.71
CA LEU A 305 -12.77 20.57 13.60
C LEU A 305 -12.11 21.74 12.87
N HIS A 306 -10.93 22.17 13.32
CA HIS A 306 -10.13 23.16 12.58
C HIS A 306 -9.37 22.54 11.40
N ASN A 307 -9.33 21.20 11.30
CA ASN A 307 -8.55 20.46 10.30
C ASN A 307 -9.44 19.65 9.34
N VAL A 308 -8.90 19.36 8.16
CA VAL A 308 -9.52 18.50 7.16
C VAL A 308 -8.46 17.60 6.52
N GLY A 309 -8.80 16.34 6.26
CA GLY A 309 -7.93 15.43 5.52
C GLY A 309 -8.01 15.70 4.02
N ILE A 310 -6.90 15.95 3.35
CA ILE A 310 -6.86 16.20 1.90
C ILE A 310 -5.78 15.31 1.25
N MET A 311 -6.06 14.78 0.06
CA MET A 311 -5.11 14.04 -0.77
C MET A 311 -5.10 14.54 -2.22
N LEU A 312 -4.06 14.15 -2.97
CA LEU A 312 -3.93 14.39 -4.40
C LEU A 312 -4.32 13.15 -5.22
N PRO A 313 -4.59 13.29 -6.53
CA PRO A 313 -4.88 12.18 -7.43
C PRO A 313 -3.71 11.20 -7.45
N TYR A 314 -4.01 9.92 -7.18
CA TYR A 314 -2.99 8.87 -7.12
C TYR A 314 -3.14 7.78 -8.19
N THR A 315 -4.20 7.83 -9.01
CA THR A 315 -4.38 6.90 -10.15
C THR A 315 -4.69 7.69 -11.41
N GLY A 316 -4.50 7.06 -12.59
CA GLY A 316 -4.91 7.67 -13.86
C GLY A 316 -6.43 7.91 -13.93
N LEU A 317 -7.24 7.10 -13.23
CA LEU A 317 -8.68 7.35 -13.08
C LEU A 317 -8.95 8.71 -12.43
N HIS A 318 -8.30 8.98 -11.29
CA HIS A 318 -8.46 10.25 -10.59
C HIS A 318 -8.00 11.43 -11.44
N VAL A 319 -6.84 11.31 -12.10
CA VAL A 319 -6.32 12.35 -13.01
C VAL A 319 -7.34 12.68 -14.10
N MET A 320 -7.93 11.65 -14.73
CA MET A 320 -8.94 11.84 -15.77
C MET A 320 -10.26 12.41 -15.25
N ILE A 321 -10.67 12.11 -14.01
CA ILE A 321 -11.84 12.76 -13.39
C ILE A 321 -11.60 14.27 -13.29
N PHE A 322 -10.43 14.69 -12.81
CA PHE A 322 -10.09 16.11 -12.65
C PHE A 322 -9.83 16.86 -13.97
N GLN A 323 -9.70 16.17 -15.11
CA GLN A 323 -9.76 16.84 -16.43
C GLN A 323 -11.15 17.45 -16.70
N ARG A 324 -12.19 16.92 -16.06
CA ARG A 324 -13.60 17.33 -16.24
C ARG A 324 -14.29 17.69 -14.92
N CYS A 325 -13.54 17.86 -13.84
CA CYS A 325 -14.05 18.26 -12.53
C CYS A 325 -13.09 19.29 -11.93
N SER A 326 -13.56 20.52 -11.75
CA SER A 326 -12.77 21.59 -11.12
C SER A 326 -12.98 21.68 -9.61
N HIS A 327 -13.99 20.98 -9.07
CA HIS A 327 -14.32 21.05 -7.65
C HIS A 327 -13.45 20.07 -6.85
N PRO A 328 -13.01 20.42 -5.62
CA PRO A 328 -12.60 19.43 -4.64
C PRO A 328 -13.76 18.46 -4.39
N ILE A 329 -13.45 17.16 -4.31
CA ILE A 329 -14.45 16.11 -4.13
C ILE A 329 -14.19 15.38 -2.81
N VAL A 330 -15.27 14.99 -2.13
CA VAL A 330 -15.19 14.05 -1.01
C VAL A 330 -14.67 12.71 -1.54
N MET A 331 -13.78 12.07 -0.81
CA MET A 331 -13.28 10.73 -1.09
C MET A 331 -13.22 9.96 0.23
N THR A 332 -14.37 9.45 0.65
CA THR A 332 -14.50 8.65 1.88
C THR A 332 -14.66 7.18 1.53
N SER A 333 -14.10 6.28 2.35
CA SER A 333 -14.26 4.84 2.13
C SER A 333 -15.73 4.43 2.17
N ALA A 334 -16.13 3.60 1.21
CA ALA A 334 -17.49 3.11 1.04
C ALA A 334 -17.76 1.94 2.01
N ASN A 335 -18.06 2.29 3.25
CA ASN A 335 -18.41 1.33 4.30
C ASN A 335 -19.33 1.96 5.34
N MET A 336 -20.21 1.16 5.93
CA MET A 336 -20.94 1.58 7.13
C MET A 336 -19.96 1.69 8.31
N PRO A 337 -20.29 2.47 9.36
CA PRO A 337 -19.48 2.51 10.57
C PRO A 337 -19.19 1.11 11.11
N GLY A 338 -17.91 0.81 11.34
CA GLY A 338 -17.43 -0.47 11.86
C GLY A 338 -17.30 -1.61 10.84
N GLU A 339 -17.73 -1.44 9.59
CA GLU A 339 -17.53 -2.44 8.52
C GLU A 339 -16.25 -2.16 7.73
N PRO A 340 -15.64 -3.18 7.10
CA PRO A 340 -14.50 -2.99 6.22
C PRO A 340 -14.92 -2.31 4.91
N ILE A 341 -13.94 -1.76 4.18
CA ILE A 341 -14.17 -1.15 2.87
C ILE A 341 -14.71 -2.20 1.86
N ILE A 342 -15.76 -1.83 1.12
CA ILE A 342 -16.27 -2.64 0.02
C ILE A 342 -15.26 -2.57 -1.14
N TYR A 343 -14.91 -3.69 -1.75
CA TYR A 343 -13.93 -3.73 -2.85
C TYR A 343 -14.39 -4.52 -4.08
N ARG A 344 -15.46 -5.33 -3.97
CA ARG A 344 -16.04 -6.10 -5.08
C ARG A 344 -17.17 -5.32 -5.76
N ASN A 345 -17.28 -5.42 -7.08
CA ASN A 345 -18.23 -4.65 -7.88
C ASN A 345 -19.68 -5.02 -7.52
N GLU A 346 -19.96 -6.32 -7.43
CA GLU A 346 -21.28 -6.88 -7.16
C GLU A 346 -21.76 -6.49 -5.76
N GLU A 347 -20.84 -6.54 -4.79
CA GLU A 347 -21.12 -6.12 -3.41
C GLU A 347 -21.41 -4.62 -3.34
N ALA A 348 -20.62 -3.79 -4.03
CA ALA A 348 -20.82 -2.35 -4.06
C ALA A 348 -22.20 -1.99 -4.61
N ILE A 349 -22.57 -2.57 -5.76
CA ILE A 349 -23.88 -2.34 -6.38
C ILE A 349 -24.99 -2.77 -5.41
N LYS A 350 -24.88 -3.95 -4.79
CA LYS A 350 -25.90 -4.46 -3.85
C LYS A 350 -26.05 -3.59 -2.58
N LYS A 351 -24.94 -3.26 -1.91
CA LYS A 351 -24.94 -2.56 -0.61
C LYS A 351 -25.21 -1.05 -0.72
N LEU A 352 -24.89 -0.45 -1.87
CA LEU A 352 -25.00 1.00 -2.09
C LEU A 352 -26.17 1.40 -3.01
N ARG A 353 -26.96 0.44 -3.50
CA ARG A 353 -28.19 0.73 -4.26
C ARG A 353 -29.11 1.64 -3.45
N GLY A 354 -29.65 2.67 -4.11
CA GLY A 354 -30.49 3.69 -3.48
C GLY A 354 -29.75 4.68 -2.55
N LYS A 355 -28.43 4.51 -2.34
CA LYS A 355 -27.60 5.42 -1.54
C LYS A 355 -26.73 6.35 -2.39
N VAL A 356 -26.42 5.94 -3.61
CA VAL A 356 -25.60 6.69 -4.57
C VAL A 356 -26.37 6.84 -5.88
N ASP A 357 -26.05 7.88 -6.64
CA ASP A 357 -26.70 8.15 -7.93
C ASP A 357 -26.05 7.33 -9.06
N TYR A 358 -24.74 7.04 -8.97
CA TYR A 358 -23.97 6.32 -9.99
C TYR A 358 -22.84 5.49 -9.39
N PHE A 359 -22.33 4.53 -10.17
CA PHE A 359 -21.12 3.76 -9.87
C PHE A 359 -20.12 3.90 -11.01
N LEU A 360 -18.88 4.26 -10.70
CA LEU A 360 -17.75 4.21 -11.62
C LEU A 360 -16.88 3.00 -11.28
N VAL A 361 -16.99 1.95 -12.08
CA VAL A 361 -16.35 0.65 -11.83
C VAL A 361 -15.43 0.26 -12.98
N TYR A 362 -14.50 -0.65 -12.71
CA TYR A 362 -13.70 -1.30 -13.75
C TYR A 362 -13.56 -2.79 -13.46
N ASP A 363 -13.21 -3.56 -14.49
CA ASP A 363 -13.20 -5.02 -14.49
C ASP A 363 -12.00 -5.68 -13.76
N ARG A 364 -10.84 -5.01 -13.68
CA ARG A 364 -9.73 -5.52 -12.85
C ARG A 364 -10.16 -5.75 -11.40
N LYS A 365 -9.97 -6.97 -10.91
CA LYS A 365 -10.22 -7.34 -9.51
C LYS A 365 -9.17 -6.69 -8.58
N ILE A 366 -9.57 -6.47 -7.34
CA ILE A 366 -8.69 -6.06 -6.25
C ILE A 366 -8.38 -7.33 -5.47
N ALA A 367 -7.11 -7.71 -5.36
CA ALA A 367 -6.70 -8.93 -4.67
C ALA A 367 -6.87 -8.76 -3.15
N HIS A 368 -6.34 -7.65 -2.64
CA HIS A 368 -6.36 -7.30 -1.22
C HIS A 368 -6.89 -5.88 -1.05
N ARG A 369 -7.79 -5.72 -0.09
CA ARG A 369 -8.38 -4.43 0.22
C ARG A 369 -7.38 -3.57 1.00
N CYS A 370 -7.36 -2.27 0.73
CA CYS A 370 -6.39 -1.38 1.33
C CYS A 370 -6.97 0.04 1.40
N ASP A 371 -7.27 0.50 2.61
CA ASP A 371 -7.72 1.86 2.87
C ASP A 371 -6.61 2.89 2.56
N ASP A 372 -7.02 4.14 2.33
CA ASP A 372 -6.09 5.25 2.22
C ASP A 372 -5.40 5.53 3.57
N SER A 373 -4.07 5.66 3.53
CA SER A 373 -3.28 6.08 4.69
C SER A 373 -3.59 7.53 5.06
N VAL A 374 -3.60 7.80 6.36
CA VAL A 374 -3.84 9.14 6.92
C VAL A 374 -2.64 9.54 7.77
N VAL A 375 -2.09 10.71 7.48
CA VAL A 375 -0.93 11.29 8.17
C VAL A 375 -1.23 12.68 8.69
N ARG A 376 -0.51 13.08 9.72
CA ARG A 376 -0.53 14.44 10.27
C ARG A 376 0.88 14.83 10.69
N PHE A 377 1.22 16.10 10.56
CA PHE A 377 2.45 16.63 11.14
C PHE A 377 2.20 17.10 12.58
N VAL A 378 3.06 16.67 13.49
CA VAL A 378 3.06 17.08 14.90
C VAL A 378 4.48 17.50 15.25
N ASP A 379 4.66 18.76 15.66
CA ASP A 379 5.97 19.36 15.96
C ASP A 379 7.00 19.14 14.83
N GLY A 380 6.56 19.31 13.58
CA GLY A 380 7.38 19.12 12.37
C GLY A 380 7.64 17.66 11.97
N ASN A 381 7.18 16.67 12.75
CA ASN A 381 7.37 15.26 12.46
C ASN A 381 6.12 14.62 11.86
N LEU A 382 6.33 13.77 10.85
CA LEU A 382 5.26 13.01 10.21
C LEU A 382 4.77 11.88 11.13
N SER A 383 3.51 11.96 11.55
CA SER A 383 2.84 10.94 12.36
C SER A 383 1.76 10.22 11.54
N LEU A 384 1.79 8.89 11.55
CA LEU A 384 0.76 8.05 10.94
C LEU A 384 -0.43 7.92 11.88
N ILE A 385 -1.60 8.39 11.45
CA ILE A 385 -2.88 8.13 12.12
C ILE A 385 -3.43 6.78 11.62
N ARG A 386 -3.25 6.51 10.32
CA ARG A 386 -3.62 5.24 9.68
C ARG A 386 -2.54 4.81 8.72
N ARG A 387 -1.94 3.63 8.96
CA ARG A 387 -0.97 3.00 8.08
C ARG A 387 -1.68 1.98 7.17
N SER A 388 -1.72 2.22 5.87
CA SER A 388 -2.36 1.33 4.88
C SER A 388 -1.72 1.54 3.50
N ARG A 389 -2.48 2.02 2.50
CA ARG A 389 -1.99 2.23 1.13
C ARG A 389 -0.72 3.07 1.10
N GLY A 390 0.27 2.62 0.33
CA GLY A 390 1.55 3.31 0.16
C GLY A 390 2.57 3.07 1.27
N TYR A 391 2.17 2.40 2.36
CA TYR A 391 3.08 1.95 3.42
C TYR A 391 3.10 0.43 3.55
N VAL A 392 1.94 -0.22 3.46
CA VAL A 392 1.83 -1.69 3.54
C VAL A 392 2.18 -2.32 2.19
N PRO A 393 2.95 -3.43 2.16
CA PRO A 393 3.42 -4.25 3.29
C PRO A 393 4.87 -3.94 3.72
N SER A 394 5.40 -2.76 3.43
CA SER A 394 6.77 -2.42 3.83
C SER A 394 6.93 -2.53 5.35
N PRO A 395 7.95 -3.24 5.85
CA PRO A 395 8.13 -3.44 7.28
C PRO A 395 8.61 -2.17 7.98
N VAL A 396 8.33 -2.08 9.27
CA VAL A 396 9.05 -1.20 10.19
C VAL A 396 10.30 -1.95 10.67
N LYS A 397 11.47 -1.32 10.56
CA LYS A 397 12.73 -1.91 11.03
C LYS A 397 12.85 -1.68 12.53
N LEU A 398 13.21 -2.73 13.24
CA LEU A 398 13.49 -2.70 14.67
C LEU A 398 15.01 -2.75 14.91
N PRO A 399 15.51 -2.11 15.98
CA PRO A 399 16.93 -2.10 16.30
C PRO A 399 17.43 -3.42 16.93
N PHE A 400 16.57 -4.44 17.02
CA PHE A 400 16.86 -5.73 17.63
C PHE A 400 16.27 -6.87 16.80
N GLY A 401 16.94 -8.02 16.81
CA GLY A 401 16.40 -9.26 16.26
C GLY A 401 15.36 -9.88 17.19
N THR A 402 14.45 -10.66 16.61
CA THR A 402 13.35 -11.30 17.34
C THR A 402 13.10 -12.69 16.78
N GLY A 403 12.47 -13.56 17.57
CA GLY A 403 11.82 -14.76 17.02
C GLY A 403 10.65 -14.38 16.10
N ASN A 404 10.01 -15.39 15.51
CA ASN A 404 8.84 -15.16 14.67
C ASN A 404 7.60 -14.99 15.54
N VAL A 405 7.00 -13.80 15.54
CA VAL A 405 5.80 -13.52 16.34
C VAL A 405 4.67 -13.06 15.43
N LEU A 406 3.50 -13.66 15.60
CA LEU A 406 2.27 -13.14 15.01
C LEU A 406 1.48 -12.39 16.08
N ALA A 407 1.20 -11.11 15.88
CA ALA A 407 0.39 -10.32 16.80
C ALA A 407 -0.96 -9.94 16.18
N PHE A 408 -2.06 -10.20 16.88
CA PHE A 408 -3.41 -9.83 16.45
C PHE A 408 -3.84 -8.42 16.92
N GLY A 409 -3.10 -7.83 17.87
CA GLY A 409 -3.37 -6.49 18.37
C GLY A 409 -4.63 -6.38 19.24
N ALA A 410 -5.11 -5.14 19.38
CA ALA A 410 -6.29 -4.79 20.18
C ALA A 410 -7.60 -4.91 19.35
N GLU A 411 -8.72 -4.39 19.86
CA GLU A 411 -10.04 -4.53 19.21
C GLU A 411 -10.43 -3.34 18.31
N LEU A 412 -9.93 -2.14 18.61
CA LEU A 412 -10.25 -0.91 17.88
C LEU A 412 -9.12 -0.55 16.92
N ASN A 413 -9.48 -0.11 15.72
CA ASN A 413 -8.53 0.31 14.68
C ASN A 413 -7.41 -0.72 14.45
N VAL A 414 -7.75 -2.01 14.46
CA VAL A 414 -6.79 -3.09 14.53
C VAL A 414 -5.91 -3.19 13.28
N THR A 415 -4.68 -3.65 13.52
CA THR A 415 -3.75 -4.14 12.52
C THR A 415 -3.12 -5.41 13.09
N SER A 416 -3.02 -6.48 12.31
CA SER A 416 -2.16 -7.61 12.67
C SER A 416 -0.71 -7.28 12.32
N CYS A 417 0.23 -7.98 12.95
CA CYS A 417 1.65 -7.79 12.71
C CYS A 417 2.36 -9.14 12.63
N VAL A 418 3.13 -9.36 11.57
CA VAL A 418 4.08 -10.46 11.49
C VAL A 418 5.46 -9.90 11.80
N LEU A 419 6.10 -10.40 12.84
CA LEU A 419 7.41 -9.98 13.29
C LEU A 419 8.42 -11.09 13.01
N SER A 420 9.54 -10.76 12.35
CA SER A 420 10.60 -11.72 12.05
C SER A 420 11.91 -10.97 11.75
N GLU A 421 13.03 -11.44 12.30
CA GLU A 421 14.38 -10.93 11.97
C GLU A 421 14.51 -9.40 12.07
N GLY A 422 13.92 -8.80 13.11
CA GLY A 422 13.94 -7.35 13.33
C GLY A 422 13.09 -6.54 12.34
N LYS A 423 12.13 -7.17 11.66
CA LYS A 423 11.16 -6.53 10.76
C LYS A 423 9.74 -6.77 11.26
N ALA A 424 8.98 -5.69 11.43
CA ALA A 424 7.57 -5.72 11.78
C ALA A 424 6.71 -5.41 10.54
N PHE A 425 6.06 -6.44 10.01
CA PHE A 425 5.15 -6.37 8.86
C PHE A 425 3.72 -6.17 9.34
N LEU A 426 3.29 -4.92 9.38
CA LEU A 426 1.93 -4.54 9.77
C LEU A 426 0.96 -4.74 8.60
N SER A 427 -0.21 -5.29 8.89
CA SER A 427 -1.34 -5.33 7.96
C SER A 427 -1.82 -3.92 7.59
N PRO A 428 -2.65 -3.77 6.54
CA PRO A 428 -3.48 -2.58 6.38
C PRO A 428 -4.38 -2.37 7.59
N TYR A 429 -4.98 -1.17 7.64
CA TYR A 429 -6.03 -0.85 8.58
C TYR A 429 -7.22 -1.78 8.36
N ILE A 430 -7.57 -2.54 9.39
CA ILE A 430 -8.70 -3.48 9.35
C ILE A 430 -9.98 -2.81 9.83
N GLY A 431 -9.89 -2.02 10.90
CA GLY A 431 -11.03 -1.34 11.51
C GLY A 431 -11.34 -1.88 12.91
N ASN A 432 -12.63 -1.89 13.28
CA ASN A 432 -13.06 -2.34 14.60
C ASN A 432 -13.64 -3.75 14.50
N THR A 433 -13.09 -4.69 15.26
CA THR A 433 -13.43 -6.12 15.18
C THR A 433 -14.72 -6.51 15.91
N THR A 434 -15.55 -5.54 16.29
CA THR A 434 -16.86 -5.80 16.91
C THR A 434 -17.88 -6.38 15.92
N LYS A 435 -17.61 -6.34 14.62
CA LYS A 435 -18.45 -6.92 13.56
C LYS A 435 -17.78 -8.15 12.93
N PHE A 436 -18.61 -9.12 12.56
CA PHE A 436 -18.18 -10.36 11.92
C PHE A 436 -17.38 -10.12 10.62
N ASP A 437 -17.88 -9.27 9.71
CA ASP A 437 -17.18 -8.93 8.46
C ASP A 437 -15.75 -8.39 8.69
N THR A 438 -15.54 -7.66 9.79
CA THR A 438 -14.23 -7.09 10.15
C THR A 438 -13.31 -8.14 10.75
N MET A 439 -13.86 -9.08 11.52
CA MET A 439 -13.12 -10.25 12.02
C MET A 439 -12.66 -11.15 10.88
N GLN A 440 -13.55 -11.47 9.95
CA GLN A 440 -13.19 -12.24 8.76
C GLN A 440 -12.11 -11.52 7.94
N PHE A 441 -12.18 -10.19 7.82
CA PHE A 441 -11.13 -9.44 7.16
C PHE A 441 -9.78 -9.54 7.90
N LEU A 442 -9.76 -9.46 9.23
CA LEU A 442 -8.53 -9.64 10.01
C LEU A 442 -7.88 -11.01 9.76
N GLU A 443 -8.68 -12.06 9.71
CA GLU A 443 -8.25 -13.43 9.45
C GLU A 443 -7.65 -13.57 8.04
N GLU A 444 -8.43 -13.22 7.00
CA GLU A 444 -8.01 -13.25 5.60
C GLU A 444 -6.69 -12.48 5.38
N GLU A 445 -6.56 -11.32 6.01
CA GLU A 445 -5.38 -10.48 5.87
C GLU A 445 -4.18 -11.01 6.66
N THR A 446 -4.40 -11.63 7.81
CA THR A 446 -3.34 -12.26 8.60
C THR A 446 -2.75 -13.46 7.86
N GLU A 447 -3.59 -14.32 7.30
CA GLU A 447 -3.15 -15.43 6.45
C GLU A 447 -2.38 -14.94 5.23
N HIS A 448 -2.87 -13.87 4.59
CA HIS A 448 -2.20 -13.26 3.46
C HIS A 448 -0.81 -12.73 3.85
N MET A 449 -0.68 -11.99 4.95
CA MET A 449 0.60 -11.47 5.43
C MET A 449 1.60 -12.59 5.78
N LEU A 450 1.14 -13.70 6.36
CA LEU A 450 1.96 -14.90 6.60
C LEU A 450 2.42 -15.53 5.29
N SER A 451 1.52 -15.68 4.31
CA SER A 451 1.85 -16.22 2.99
C SER A 451 2.81 -15.33 2.22
N LEU A 452 2.65 -14.00 2.31
CA LEU A 452 3.51 -13.04 1.62
C LEU A 452 4.91 -13.01 2.21
N THR A 453 5.02 -12.97 3.54
CA THR A 453 6.31 -12.91 4.23
C THR A 453 7.01 -14.26 4.28
N ASN A 454 6.25 -15.35 4.12
CA ASN A 454 6.67 -16.74 4.33
C ASN A 454 7.25 -16.97 5.74
N VAL A 455 6.70 -16.29 6.73
CA VAL A 455 7.07 -16.46 8.14
C VAL A 455 6.18 -17.52 8.77
N LYS A 456 6.79 -18.42 9.54
CA LYS A 456 6.08 -19.34 10.42
C LYS A 456 6.21 -18.84 11.85
N PRO A 457 5.11 -18.40 12.49
CA PRO A 457 5.19 -17.86 13.84
C PRO A 457 5.54 -18.95 14.84
N ASP A 458 6.42 -18.60 15.79
CA ASP A 458 6.79 -19.44 16.94
C ASP A 458 5.91 -19.12 18.16
N VAL A 459 5.31 -17.92 18.18
CA VAL A 459 4.45 -17.40 19.25
C VAL A 459 3.35 -16.52 18.66
N VAL A 460 2.15 -16.57 19.24
CA VAL A 460 1.07 -15.63 18.94
C VAL A 460 0.91 -14.64 20.09
N ALA A 461 0.97 -13.34 19.81
CA ALA A 461 0.72 -12.28 20.78
C ALA A 461 -0.68 -11.68 20.60
N HIS A 462 -1.32 -11.34 21.71
CA HIS A 462 -2.61 -10.64 21.72
C HIS A 462 -2.71 -9.69 22.90
N ASP A 463 -3.73 -8.84 22.90
CA ASP A 463 -3.99 -7.97 24.04
C ASP A 463 -4.30 -8.78 25.31
N LEU A 464 -3.90 -8.28 26.48
CA LEU A 464 -4.20 -8.89 27.78
C LEU A 464 -5.71 -8.96 28.03
N HIS A 465 -6.53 -8.14 27.36
CA HIS A 465 -7.97 -8.15 27.56
C HIS A 465 -8.61 -9.48 27.11
N PRO A 466 -9.22 -10.27 28.02
CA PRO A 466 -9.65 -11.64 27.73
C PRO A 466 -10.92 -11.71 26.86
N HIS A 467 -11.66 -10.62 26.73
CA HIS A 467 -12.93 -10.60 25.98
C HIS A 467 -12.84 -10.00 24.59
N PHE A 468 -11.68 -9.51 24.16
CA PHE A 468 -11.55 -9.00 22.80
C PHE A 468 -11.72 -10.13 21.79
N ALA A 469 -12.39 -9.81 20.69
CA ALA A 469 -12.55 -10.75 19.58
C ALA A 469 -11.17 -11.18 19.03
N THR A 470 -10.18 -10.27 19.04
CA THR A 470 -8.80 -10.55 18.61
C THR A 470 -8.05 -11.49 19.54
N THR A 471 -8.30 -11.41 20.86
CA THR A 471 -7.74 -12.35 21.85
C THR A 471 -8.24 -13.76 21.59
N LYS A 472 -9.55 -13.94 21.39
CA LYS A 472 -10.13 -15.26 21.09
C LYS A 472 -9.56 -15.86 19.80
N MET A 473 -9.47 -15.04 18.74
CA MET A 473 -8.89 -15.45 17.46
C MET A 473 -7.41 -15.86 17.60
N ALA A 474 -6.63 -15.13 18.41
CA ALA A 474 -5.23 -15.46 18.67
C ALA A 474 -5.08 -16.80 19.41
N GLU A 475 -5.92 -17.07 20.40
CA GLU A 475 -5.94 -18.34 21.16
C GLU A 475 -6.40 -19.52 20.29
N GLU A 476 -7.40 -19.30 19.43
CA GLU A 476 -7.86 -20.30 18.45
C GLU A 476 -6.77 -20.62 17.45
N PHE A 477 -6.16 -19.61 16.83
CA PHE A 477 -5.04 -19.78 15.92
C PHE A 477 -3.87 -20.53 16.58
N GLY A 478 -3.51 -20.15 17.81
CA GLY A 478 -2.47 -20.82 18.59
C GLY A 478 -2.77 -22.30 18.83
N ARG A 479 -4.02 -22.63 19.18
CA ARG A 479 -4.46 -24.01 19.41
C ARG A 479 -4.43 -24.85 18.13
N GLU A 480 -4.92 -24.29 17.03
CA GLU A 480 -4.97 -24.99 15.73
C GLU A 480 -3.57 -25.29 15.18
N HIS A 481 -2.61 -24.40 15.42
CA HIS A 481 -1.25 -24.51 14.89
C HIS A 481 -0.25 -25.10 15.91
N GLY A 482 -0.67 -25.37 17.15
CA GLY A 482 0.22 -25.84 18.21
C GLY A 482 1.24 -24.79 18.68
N ILE A 483 0.87 -23.52 18.61
CA ILE A 483 1.71 -22.36 18.91
C ILE A 483 1.24 -21.72 20.23
N PRO A 484 2.15 -21.39 21.17
CA PRO A 484 1.76 -20.72 22.41
C PRO A 484 1.19 -19.32 22.14
N SER A 485 0.08 -18.98 22.82
CA SER A 485 -0.47 -17.63 22.88
C SER A 485 0.06 -16.89 24.11
N VAL A 486 0.47 -15.64 23.92
CA VAL A 486 1.03 -14.78 24.96
C VAL A 486 0.24 -13.47 25.06
N PRO A 487 -0.40 -13.19 26.21
CA PRO A 487 -1.08 -11.92 26.42
C PRO A 487 -0.07 -10.80 26.70
N VAL A 488 -0.29 -9.65 26.09
CA VAL A 488 0.54 -8.44 26.23
C VAL A 488 -0.33 -7.28 26.68
N GLN A 489 0.09 -6.57 27.73
CA GLN A 489 -0.69 -5.48 28.27
C GLN A 489 -0.79 -4.29 27.30
N HIS A 490 -2.01 -3.74 27.17
CA HIS A 490 -2.34 -2.70 26.17
C HIS A 490 -1.40 -1.49 26.25
N GLN A 491 -1.25 -0.89 27.43
CA GLN A 491 -0.45 0.32 27.59
C GLN A 491 1.07 0.12 27.50
N SER A 492 1.56 -1.09 27.78
CA SER A 492 2.97 -1.41 27.57
C SER A 492 3.34 -1.49 26.09
N CYS A 493 2.36 -1.70 25.20
CA CYS A 493 2.58 -1.78 23.77
C CYS A 493 2.97 -0.41 23.18
N PRO A 494 2.21 0.70 23.34
CA PRO A 494 2.66 2.02 22.89
C PRO A 494 3.95 2.50 23.56
N HIS A 495 4.22 2.15 24.83
CA HIS A 495 5.49 2.50 25.50
C HIS A 495 6.70 1.75 24.93
N SER A 496 6.53 0.52 24.46
CA SER A 496 7.60 -0.23 23.79
C SER A 496 7.87 0.28 22.37
N VAL A 497 6.89 0.93 21.75
CA VAL A 497 7.02 1.60 20.43
C VAL A 497 7.58 3.01 20.57
N CYS A 498 7.22 3.73 21.65
CA CYS A 498 7.63 5.10 21.93
C CYS A 498 8.19 5.18 23.35
N ASP A 499 9.51 5.26 23.49
CA ASP A 499 10.24 5.29 24.76
C ASP A 499 9.65 6.32 25.76
N GLY A 500 8.83 5.86 26.71
CA GLY A 500 8.64 6.52 28.01
C GLY A 500 7.27 7.11 28.39
N ARG A 501 6.26 7.26 27.51
CA ARG A 501 4.88 7.69 27.89
C ARG A 501 3.80 7.20 26.90
N ALA A 502 2.71 6.61 27.41
CA ALA A 502 1.49 6.29 26.65
C ALA A 502 0.26 6.88 27.30
N TRP A 503 -0.60 7.47 26.47
CA TRP A 503 -1.90 8.01 26.83
C TRP A 503 -2.93 7.34 25.92
N ASP A 504 -3.87 6.61 26.48
CA ASP A 504 -4.94 5.96 25.72
C ASP A 504 -6.21 5.90 26.55
N TRP A 505 -7.38 5.91 25.93
CA TRP A 505 -8.68 5.82 26.58
C TRP A 505 -9.08 4.34 26.81
N GLY A 506 -8.28 3.61 27.61
CA GLY A 506 -8.65 2.32 28.18
C GLY A 506 -7.71 1.15 27.87
N GLY A 507 -7.28 0.44 28.92
CA GLY A 507 -6.57 -0.85 28.85
C GLY A 507 -5.82 -1.13 30.15
N GLY A 508 -6.00 -2.31 30.78
CA GLY A 508 -5.72 -2.47 32.21
C GLY A 508 -5.47 -3.85 32.78
N TRP A 509 -4.61 -3.92 33.80
CA TRP A 509 -4.62 -5.02 34.77
C TRP A 509 -5.83 -4.90 35.72
N TYR A 510 -6.40 -6.04 36.13
CA TYR A 510 -7.46 -6.15 37.16
C TYR A 510 -8.77 -5.39 36.90
N CYS A 511 -9.40 -5.55 35.72
CA CYS A 511 -10.76 -5.04 35.46
C CYS A 511 -10.95 -3.52 35.67
N ASN A 512 -9.87 -2.75 35.79
CA ASN A 512 -9.89 -1.30 35.90
C ASN A 512 -9.62 -0.69 34.51
N ARG A 513 -10.35 0.37 34.15
CA ARG A 513 -10.02 1.19 32.97
C ARG A 513 -8.86 2.12 33.34
N TRP A 514 -7.72 1.96 32.68
CA TRP A 514 -6.58 2.85 32.87
C TRP A 514 -6.45 3.77 31.66
N GLY A 515 -6.41 5.08 31.93
CA GLY A 515 -6.26 6.13 30.91
C GLY A 515 -4.97 6.94 30.98
N TRP A 516 -4.31 6.93 32.15
CA TRP A 516 -3.26 7.87 32.50
C TRP A 516 -2.20 7.16 33.34
N LEU A 517 -1.14 6.61 32.73
CA LEU A 517 -0.08 5.91 33.46
C LEU A 517 1.31 6.19 32.88
N ARG A 518 2.29 6.34 33.77
CA ARG A 518 3.72 6.42 33.42
C ARG A 518 4.37 5.08 33.77
N TRP A 519 4.82 4.35 32.75
CA TRP A 519 5.46 3.05 32.94
C TRP A 519 6.99 3.20 32.87
N ARG A 520 7.71 2.43 33.71
CA ARG A 520 9.17 2.29 33.64
C ARG A 520 9.50 0.84 33.29
N TRP A 521 10.31 0.64 32.24
CA TRP A 521 10.88 -0.66 31.92
C TRP A 521 12.04 -0.95 32.87
N GLN A 522 11.97 -2.03 33.64
CA GLN A 522 13.06 -2.55 34.46
C GLN A 522 13.11 -4.07 34.29
N ASP A 523 14.28 -4.61 33.95
CA ASP A 523 14.62 -6.04 34.00
C ASP A 523 13.50 -6.99 33.53
N MET A 524 13.13 -6.86 32.24
CA MET A 524 12.15 -7.72 31.55
C MET A 524 10.68 -7.57 32.03
N GLY A 525 10.31 -6.42 32.61
CA GLY A 525 8.91 -6.12 32.91
C GLY A 525 8.59 -4.62 33.00
N TRP A 526 7.32 -4.27 32.76
CA TRP A 526 6.81 -2.93 32.98
C TRP A 526 6.26 -2.82 34.41
N ARG A 527 6.74 -1.85 35.19
CA ARG A 527 6.13 -1.46 36.48
C ARG A 527 5.50 -0.09 36.38
N ASN A 528 4.34 0.06 37.02
CA ASN A 528 3.68 1.34 37.16
C ASN A 528 4.52 2.23 38.09
N SER A 529 4.93 3.41 37.62
CA SER A 529 5.59 4.41 38.46
C SER A 529 4.51 5.21 39.17
N PRO A 530 4.51 5.32 40.51
CA PRO A 530 3.60 6.24 41.19
C PRO A 530 3.81 7.64 40.62
N LEU A 531 2.70 8.31 40.25
CA LEU A 531 2.72 9.76 40.11
C LEU A 531 3.15 10.33 41.46
N LEU A 532 4.25 11.09 41.49
CA LEU A 532 4.51 11.99 42.60
C LEU A 532 3.30 12.92 42.71
N SER A 533 2.43 12.65 43.66
CA SER A 533 1.39 13.57 44.11
C SER A 533 2.10 14.79 44.68
N ARG A 534 2.43 15.76 43.84
CA ARG A 534 2.56 17.13 44.31
C ARG A 534 1.14 17.62 44.52
N GLN A 535 0.73 17.65 45.79
CA GLN A 535 -0.38 18.48 46.23
C GLN A 535 -0.18 19.89 45.65
N ILE A 536 -1.17 20.39 44.92
CA ILE A 536 -1.46 21.82 44.79
C ILE A 536 -2.74 22.04 45.60
#